data_AF-A0A3D4W1C5-F1
#
_entry.id   AF-A0A3D4W1C5-F1
#
_cell.length_a   1.000
_cell.length_b   1.000
_cell.length_c   1.000
_cell.angle_alpha   90.00
_cell.angle_beta   90.00
_cell.angle_gamma   90.00
#
_symmetry.space_group_name_H-M   'P 1'
#
loop_
_entity.id
_entity.type
_entity.pdbx_description
1 polymer ?
#
loop_
_entity_poly.entity_id
_entity_poly.type
_entity_poly.pdbx_seq_one_letter_code
_entity_poly.pdbx_strand_id
1 'polypeptide(L)' 'MTTPIVDFVRRYAQSGTARLHMPGHKGQSLLGCEPWDITEIRGADELYEAGGIIAQSEANAT' A
#
# COMPACT_ATOMS: atom_id res chain seq x y z
N MET A 1 -3.08 8.22 17.08
CA MET A 1 -2.95 8.64 15.67
C MET A 1 -3.12 7.41 14.80
N THR A 2 -3.90 7.47 13.75
CA THR A 2 -4.06 6.35 12.81
C THR A 2 -2.86 6.31 11.85
N THR A 3 -2.54 5.13 11.31
CA THR A 3 -1.50 4.98 10.27
C THR A 3 -2.09 4.30 9.03
N PRO A 4 -2.96 5.01 8.27
CA PRO A 4 -3.79 4.41 7.22
C PRO A 4 -3.01 3.62 6.17
N ILE A 5 -1.88 4.15 5.69
CA ILE A 5 -1.01 3.46 4.72
C ILE A 5 -0.48 2.15 5.30
N VAL A 6 0.07 2.18 6.52
CA VAL A 6 0.63 1.00 7.19
C VAL A 6 -0.45 -0.07 7.40
N ASP A 7 -1.65 0.37 7.81
CA ASP A 7 -2.80 -0.51 8.04
C ASP A 7 -3.31 -1.13 6.73
N PHE A 8 -3.23 -0.40 5.62
CA PHE A 8 -3.61 -0.90 4.30
C PHE A 8 -2.61 -1.95 3.79
N VAL A 9 -1.31 -1.63 3.72
CA VAL A 9 -0.31 -2.54 3.12
C VAL A 9 -0.17 -3.85 3.91
N ARG A 10 -0.33 -3.81 5.23
CA ARG A 10 -0.35 -5.02 6.08
C ARG A 10 -1.55 -5.91 5.78
N ARG A 11 -2.75 -5.33 5.71
CA ARG A 11 -3.97 -6.08 5.36
C ARG A 11 -3.88 -6.64 3.94
N TYR A 12 -3.37 -5.84 2.99
CA TYR A 12 -3.20 -6.28 1.61
C TYR A 12 -2.25 -7.47 1.50
N ALA A 13 -1.09 -7.42 2.15
CA ALA A 13 -0.12 -8.51 2.18
C ALA A 13 -0.70 -9.81 2.79
N GLN A 14 -1.64 -9.70 3.74
CA GLN A 14 -2.31 -10.84 4.39
C GLN A 14 -3.56 -11.34 3.65
N SER A 15 -4.02 -10.63 2.63
CA SER A 15 -5.33 -10.91 2.00
C SER A 15 -5.37 -12.18 1.15
N GLY A 16 -4.21 -12.72 0.75
CA GLY A 16 -4.14 -13.83 -0.21
C GLY A 16 -4.54 -13.45 -1.64
N THR A 17 -4.72 -12.16 -1.93
CA THR A 17 -5.09 -11.65 -3.26
C THR A 17 -4.02 -11.99 -4.29
N ALA A 18 -4.43 -12.51 -5.45
CA ALA A 18 -3.53 -12.71 -6.58
C ALA A 18 -3.07 -11.36 -7.15
N ARG A 19 -1.75 -11.14 -7.18
CA ARG A 19 -1.14 -9.85 -7.59
C ARG A 19 -0.98 -9.78 -9.11
N LEU A 20 -2.06 -9.47 -9.82
CA LEU A 20 -2.06 -9.23 -11.26
C LEU A 20 -1.82 -7.76 -11.62
N HIS A 21 -1.01 -7.06 -10.83
CA HIS A 21 -0.66 -5.64 -10.97
C HIS A 21 0.84 -5.47 -10.75
N MET A 22 1.40 -4.30 -11.09
CA MET A 22 2.80 -3.95 -10.78
C MET A 22 3.02 -3.85 -9.26
N PRO A 23 4.24 -4.10 -8.75
CA PRO A 23 5.51 -4.40 -9.45
C PRO A 23 5.63 -5.85 -9.95
N GLY A 24 6.69 -6.16 -10.70
CA GLY A 24 6.90 -7.48 -11.35
C GLY A 24 7.16 -8.63 -10.38
N HIS A 25 7.78 -8.38 -9.22
CA HIS A 25 8.13 -9.42 -8.24
C HIS A 25 6.94 -9.96 -7.44
N LYS A 26 5.74 -9.38 -7.59
CA LYS A 26 4.47 -9.88 -7.01
C LYS A 26 4.55 -10.17 -5.51
N GLY A 27 5.23 -9.30 -4.77
CA GLY A 27 5.38 -9.45 -3.32
C GLY A 27 6.26 -10.64 -2.89
N GLN A 28 6.96 -11.30 -3.80
CA GLN A 28 7.98 -12.29 -3.44
C GLN A 28 9.10 -11.61 -2.68
N SER A 29 9.37 -12.08 -1.46
CA SER A 29 10.37 -11.48 -0.58
C SER A 29 11.79 -11.82 -1.01
N LEU A 30 12.61 -10.78 -1.16
CA LEU A 30 14.07 -10.89 -1.27
C LEU A 30 14.73 -10.17 -0.08
N LEU A 31 14.27 -8.96 0.23
CA LEU A 31 14.73 -8.13 1.35
C LEU A 31 13.71 -8.05 2.50
N GLY A 32 12.47 -8.51 2.27
CA GLY A 32 11.41 -8.58 3.27
C GLY A 32 10.41 -7.42 3.23
N CYS A 33 10.65 -6.39 2.41
CA CYS A 33 9.73 -5.27 2.21
C CYS A 33 8.77 -5.48 1.02
N GLU A 34 9.11 -6.39 0.11
CA GLU A 34 8.38 -6.62 -1.14
C GLU A 34 6.89 -6.93 -0.98
N PRO A 35 6.42 -7.64 0.09
CA PRO A 35 5.00 -7.84 0.28
C PRO A 35 4.19 -6.54 0.38
N TRP A 36 4.81 -5.45 0.83
CA TRP A 36 4.20 -4.13 0.96
C TRP A 36 4.42 -3.23 -0.26
N ASP A 37 5.30 -3.61 -1.18
CA ASP A 37 5.57 -2.87 -2.41
C ASP A 37 4.43 -3.08 -3.43
N ILE A 38 3.63 -2.04 -3.62
CA ILE A 38 2.42 -2.02 -4.45
C ILE A 38 2.37 -0.77 -5.31
N THR A 39 1.54 -0.82 -6.34
CA THR A 39 1.13 0.32 -7.17
C THR A 39 -0.27 0.78 -6.74
N GLU A 40 -0.87 1.70 -7.48
CA GLU A 40 -2.20 2.33 -7.34
C GLU A 40 -3.35 1.32 -7.56
N ILE A 41 -3.34 0.23 -6.80
CA ILE A 41 -4.45 -0.71 -6.73
C ILE A 41 -5.62 -0.06 -6.00
N ARG A 42 -6.83 -0.57 -6.22
CA ARG A 42 -8.03 -0.08 -5.55
C ARG A 42 -7.85 -0.01 -4.03
N GLY A 43 -8.04 1.18 -3.47
CA GLY A 43 -7.92 1.46 -2.03
C GLY A 43 -6.52 1.85 -1.55
N ALA A 44 -5.48 1.69 -2.38
CA ALA A 44 -4.13 2.15 -2.07
C ALA A 44 -3.96 3.67 -2.22
N ASP A 45 -4.93 4.35 -2.86
CA ASP A 45 -4.88 5.77 -3.23
C ASP A 45 -3.91 6.04 -4.40
N GLU A 46 -3.81 7.30 -4.82
CA GLU A 46 -2.87 7.79 -5.83
C GLU A 46 -1.98 8.87 -5.18
N LEU A 47 -0.67 8.82 -5.38
CA LEU A 47 0.28 9.65 -4.62
C LEU A 47 0.33 11.10 -5.11
N TYR A 48 0.15 11.35 -6.42
CA TYR A 48 0.19 12.68 -7.02
C TYR A 48 -1.13 13.46 -6.91
N GLU A 49 -2.25 12.76 -6.67
CA GLU A 49 -3.62 13.23 -6.57
C GLU A 49 -4.30 12.61 -5.34
N ALA A 50 -3.59 12.66 -4.20
CA ALA A 50 -4.03 12.03 -2.95
C ALA A 50 -5.40 12.53 -2.50
N GLY A 51 -6.34 11.59 -2.33
CA GLY A 51 -7.71 11.88 -1.89
C GLY A 51 -8.24 10.94 -0.80
N GLY A 52 -7.45 9.93 -0.41
CA GLY A 52 -7.84 8.88 0.51
C GLY A 52 -6.80 8.65 1.63
N ILE A 53 -6.30 7.42 1.73
CA ILE A 53 -5.42 7.02 2.83
C ILE A 53 -4.08 7.75 2.83
N ILE A 54 -3.61 8.23 1.68
CA ILE A 54 -2.41 9.05 1.58
C ILE A 54 -2.69 10.43 2.15
N ALA A 55 -3.74 11.12 1.69
CA ALA A 55 -4.11 12.45 2.20
C ALA A 55 -4.38 12.43 3.72
N GLN A 56 -5.01 11.37 4.24
CA GLN A 56 -5.20 11.21 5.69
C GLN A 56 -3.87 11.01 6.42
N SER A 57 -2.94 10.24 5.84
CA SER A 57 -1.62 10.02 6.43
C SER A 57 -0.78 11.30 6.44
N GLU A 58 -0.86 12.12 5.40
CA GLU A 58 -0.23 13.44 5.32
C GLU A 58 -0.78 14.38 6.40
N ALA A 59 -2.11 14.45 6.56
CA ALA A 59 -2.74 15.26 7.60
C ALA A 59 -2.33 14.83 9.02
N ASN A 60 -2.09 13.54 9.23
CA ASN A 60 -1.62 13.01 10.51
C ASN A 60 -0.13 13.32 10.78
N ALA A 61 0.66 13.65 9.76
CA ALA A 61 2.10 13.90 9.87
C ALA A 61 2.46 15.38 10.13
N THR A 62 1.46 16.23 10.40
CA THR A 62 1.60 17.65 10.74
C THR A 62 1.62 17.86 12.26
#